data_AF-A0A061QXC4-F1
#
_entry.id   AF-A0A061QXC4-F1
#
_cell.length_a   1.000
_cell.length_b   1.000
_cell.length_c   1.000
_cell.angle_alpha   90.00
_cell.angle_beta   90.00
_cell.angle_gamma   90.00
#
_symmetry.space_group_name_H-M   'P 1'
#
loop_
_entity.id
_entity.type
_entity.pdbx_description
1 polymer ?
#
loop_
_entity_poly.entity_id
_entity_poly.type
_entity_poly.pdbx_seq_one_letter_code
_entity_poly.pdbx_strand_id
1 'polypeptide(L)'
;MSMKVFQPVGQKRLTNVAVVRYKKGGKRFEVACYKNKVVNWRNGTEKDLDEVLQSTTVFSNVSKAVLAKDKDLQEVFGTTDQEKICILILEKGEFQVSDKERKLEYSNLFKDVASILVDKCINPETQRPYTITMLERALRDVHFNPDPKRSAKQQALEALPLLRQRFPIERARMRLQVLAPLSAEAQVMQMLSELEAEIQAADRGPRCGGAEAADGLCVTCLVEPGGFRRIFNQIQELLGDGGAVQLLSTVSAPDRKGEAAIPSEGLESGAPVERAAEQLERMQTADSGAAVGRPAGAAVPSRQQPTGAHQHEVVYPRGPISDVPDEYAARRERFLELDSLQVGWTVELRRRGSGGSIEACFYDSEGTFYKTFADARRVALKRRSG
;
A
#
# COMPACT_ATOMS: atom_id res chain seq x y z
N MET A 1 -33.79 -39.38 41.99
CA MET A 1 -34.15 -39.18 40.57
C MET A 1 -33.37 -37.99 40.05
N SER A 2 -32.47 -38.20 39.09
CA SER A 2 -31.67 -37.11 38.49
C SER A 2 -32.53 -36.38 37.46
N MET A 3 -32.80 -35.09 37.68
CA MET A 3 -33.54 -34.26 36.73
C MET A 3 -32.74 -34.12 35.44
N LYS A 4 -33.28 -34.62 34.32
CA LYS A 4 -32.75 -34.38 32.98
C LYS A 4 -32.88 -32.89 32.67
N VAL A 5 -31.77 -32.16 32.74
CA VAL A 5 -31.71 -30.76 32.32
C VAL A 5 -31.87 -30.71 30.79
N PHE A 6 -33.00 -30.17 30.31
CA PHE A 6 -33.34 -30.00 28.90
C PHE A 6 -32.72 -28.74 28.27
N GLN A 7 -31.68 -28.18 28.90
CA GLN A 7 -30.93 -27.06 28.36
C GLN A 7 -29.57 -27.57 27.87
N PRO A 8 -29.06 -27.10 26.73
CA PRO A 8 -27.75 -27.47 26.25
C PRO A 8 -26.70 -27.07 27.31
N VAL A 9 -26.09 -28.07 27.95
CA VAL A 9 -25.14 -27.91 29.05
C VAL A 9 -23.80 -27.30 28.57
N GLY A 10 -23.56 -27.29 27.25
CA GLY A 10 -22.34 -26.77 26.64
C GLY A 10 -22.24 -25.25 26.71
N GLN A 11 -21.60 -24.72 27.76
CA GLN A 11 -21.29 -23.30 27.85
C GLN A 11 -20.04 -22.97 27.01
N LYS A 12 -20.22 -22.32 25.87
CA LYS A 12 -19.10 -21.76 25.10
C LYS A 12 -18.67 -20.44 25.73
N ARG A 13 -17.62 -20.47 26.55
CA ARG A 13 -17.17 -19.32 27.36
C ARG A 13 -16.49 -18.21 26.55
N LEU A 14 -15.88 -18.55 25.41
CA LEU A 14 -15.18 -17.58 24.57
C LEU A 14 -15.66 -17.67 23.12
N THR A 15 -15.99 -16.52 22.54
CA THR A 15 -16.40 -16.37 21.13
C THR A 15 -15.25 -15.81 20.29
N ASN A 16 -15.11 -16.29 19.05
CA ASN A 16 -14.11 -15.81 18.08
C ASN A 16 -12.63 -15.89 18.52
N VAL A 17 -12.27 -16.94 19.27
CA VAL A 17 -10.89 -17.18 19.72
C VAL A 17 -10.04 -17.76 18.59
N ALA A 18 -8.82 -17.25 18.46
CA ALA A 18 -7.72 -17.88 17.75
C ALA A 18 -6.80 -18.59 18.73
N VAL A 19 -6.30 -19.76 18.37
CA VAL A 19 -5.43 -20.56 19.24
C VAL A 19 -4.05 -20.64 18.61
N VAL A 20 -3.04 -20.19 19.35
CA VAL A 20 -1.63 -20.43 19.03
C VAL A 20 -1.17 -21.61 19.87
N ARG A 21 -0.63 -22.65 19.21
CA ARG A 21 -0.19 -23.88 19.88
C ARG A 21 1.32 -23.96 19.90
N TYR A 22 1.88 -24.34 21.03
CA TYR A 22 3.31 -24.59 21.19
C TYR A 22 3.53 -25.93 21.89
N LYS A 23 4.31 -26.80 21.27
CA LYS A 23 4.61 -28.13 21.80
C LYS A 23 6.08 -28.21 22.15
N LYS A 24 6.39 -28.32 23.45
CA LYS A 24 7.75 -28.43 23.97
C LYS A 24 7.77 -29.36 25.18
N GLY A 25 8.81 -30.20 25.28
CA GLY A 25 8.96 -31.14 26.40
C GLY A 25 7.84 -32.18 26.50
N GLY A 26 7.27 -32.61 25.36
CA GLY A 26 6.16 -33.55 25.32
C GLY A 26 4.79 -33.00 25.75
N LYS A 27 4.75 -31.79 26.33
CA LYS A 27 3.53 -31.10 26.75
C LYS A 27 3.06 -30.11 25.67
N ARG A 28 1.77 -29.79 25.68
CA ARG A 28 1.14 -28.83 24.76
C ARG A 28 0.71 -27.60 25.56
N PHE A 29 1.05 -26.43 25.05
CA PHE A 29 0.66 -25.14 25.59
C PHE A 29 -0.07 -24.37 24.50
N GLU A 30 -1.13 -23.68 24.88
CA GLU A 30 -2.02 -22.97 24.00
C GLU A 30 -2.35 -21.61 24.60
N VAL A 31 -2.41 -20.58 23.76
CA VAL A 31 -2.76 -19.22 24.16
C VAL A 31 -3.97 -18.75 23.34
N ALA A 32 -4.89 -18.08 24.03
CA ALA A 32 -6.11 -17.51 23.45
C ALA A 32 -5.84 -16.09 22.94
N CYS A 33 -5.90 -15.91 21.63
CA CYS A 33 -5.60 -14.65 20.96
C CYS A 33 -6.79 -14.19 20.10
N TYR A 34 -6.80 -12.93 19.69
CA TYR A 34 -7.69 -12.47 18.62
C TYR A 34 -7.16 -12.86 17.24
N LYS A 35 -8.04 -13.30 16.34
CA LYS A 35 -7.67 -13.92 15.04
C LYS A 35 -6.77 -13.06 14.15
N ASN A 36 -7.10 -11.77 14.00
CA ASN A 36 -6.35 -10.88 13.10
C ASN A 36 -5.07 -10.32 13.72
N LYS A 37 -4.94 -10.40 15.04
CA LYS A 37 -3.89 -9.72 15.81
C LYS A 37 -2.58 -10.53 15.85
N VAL A 38 -2.67 -11.87 15.78
CA VAL A 38 -1.50 -12.75 15.81
C VAL A 38 -0.56 -12.52 14.61
N VAL A 39 -1.12 -12.26 13.42
CA VAL A 39 -0.32 -11.97 12.22
C VAL A 39 0.34 -10.58 12.32
N ASN A 40 -0.39 -9.58 12.81
CA ASN A 40 0.14 -8.23 13.05
C ASN A 40 1.28 -8.22 14.07
N TRP A 41 1.16 -9.02 15.13
CA TRP A 41 2.22 -9.21 16.12
C TRP A 41 3.50 -9.77 15.48
N ARG A 42 3.38 -10.79 14.63
CA ARG A 42 4.53 -11.37 13.91
C ARG A 42 5.16 -10.42 12.91
N ASN A 43 4.35 -9.54 12.32
CA ASN A 43 4.81 -8.48 11.44
C ASN A 43 5.39 -7.28 12.20
N GLY A 44 5.28 -7.25 13.54
CA GLY A 44 5.78 -6.18 14.41
C GLY A 44 4.95 -4.89 14.36
N THR A 45 3.73 -4.93 13.80
CA THR A 45 2.85 -3.76 13.68
C THR A 45 2.22 -3.37 15.01
N GLU A 46 1.90 -4.35 15.84
CA GLU A 46 1.32 -4.15 17.18
C GLU A 46 2.30 -4.67 18.23
N LYS A 47 2.49 -3.89 19.31
CA LYS A 47 3.46 -4.18 20.38
C LYS A 47 2.82 -4.40 21.75
N ASP A 48 1.52 -4.10 21.88
CA ASP A 48 0.80 -4.22 23.15
C ASP A 48 0.20 -5.62 23.30
N LEU A 49 0.60 -6.32 24.36
CA LEU A 49 0.22 -7.73 24.59
C LEU A 49 -1.28 -7.89 24.86
N ASP A 50 -1.88 -6.93 25.56
CA ASP A 50 -3.29 -6.95 25.97
C ASP A 50 -4.26 -6.80 24.78
N GLU A 51 -3.82 -6.21 23.67
CA GLU A 51 -4.63 -6.08 22.46
C GLU A 51 -4.61 -7.36 21.62
N VAL A 52 -3.50 -8.12 21.67
CA VAL A 52 -3.34 -9.37 20.93
C VAL A 52 -4.00 -10.54 21.65
N LEU A 53 -3.83 -10.59 22.97
CA LEU A 53 -4.31 -11.68 23.82
C LEU A 53 -5.74 -11.44 24.32
N GLN A 54 -6.54 -12.48 24.38
CA GLN A 54 -7.83 -12.42 25.08
C GLN A 54 -7.68 -12.68 26.59
N SER A 55 -6.65 -13.43 26.95
CA SER A 55 -6.27 -13.72 28.33
C SER A 55 -4.77 -13.92 28.42
N THR A 56 -4.16 -13.35 29.45
CA THR A 56 -2.73 -13.49 29.75
C THR A 56 -2.36 -14.88 30.30
N THR A 57 -3.36 -15.73 30.54
CA THR A 57 -3.16 -17.09 31.10
C THR A 57 -2.83 -18.12 30.02
N VAL A 58 -1.88 -19.02 30.32
CA VAL A 58 -1.46 -20.11 29.44
C VAL A 58 -2.31 -21.36 29.70
N PHE A 59 -2.87 -21.94 28.64
CA PHE A 59 -3.71 -23.13 28.72
C PHE A 59 -2.98 -24.37 28.23
N SER A 60 -3.34 -25.54 28.74
CA SER A 60 -3.02 -26.82 28.10
C SER A 60 -3.97 -27.10 26.92
N ASN A 61 -5.21 -26.59 27.03
CA ASN A 61 -6.21 -26.65 25.98
C ASN A 61 -7.20 -25.48 26.10
N VAL A 62 -7.20 -24.58 25.12
CA VAL A 62 -8.08 -23.39 25.12
C VAL A 62 -9.55 -23.77 24.92
N SER A 63 -9.83 -24.77 24.07
CA SER A 63 -11.21 -25.19 23.79
C SER A 63 -11.91 -25.80 25.02
N LYS A 64 -11.13 -26.45 25.90
CA LYS A 64 -11.62 -27.02 27.17
C LYS A 64 -11.36 -26.12 28.37
N ALA A 65 -10.76 -24.94 28.17
CA ALA A 65 -10.33 -24.02 29.23
C ALA A 65 -9.50 -24.69 30.35
N VAL A 66 -8.64 -25.65 29.98
CA VAL A 66 -7.77 -26.35 30.94
C VAL A 66 -6.47 -25.55 31.06
N LEU A 67 -6.21 -24.99 32.24
CA LEU A 67 -4.99 -24.22 32.54
C LEU A 67 -3.75 -25.11 32.53
N ALA A 68 -2.60 -24.55 32.18
CA ALA A 68 -1.31 -25.20 32.38
C ALA A 68 -0.94 -25.16 33.87
N LYS A 69 -0.28 -26.22 34.37
CA LYS A 69 0.22 -26.23 35.76
C LYS A 69 1.52 -25.46 35.83
N ASP A 70 1.72 -24.68 36.89
CA ASP A 70 2.94 -23.88 37.07
C ASP A 70 4.22 -24.74 37.09
N LYS A 71 4.13 -25.97 37.62
CA LYS A 71 5.23 -26.94 37.55
C LYS A 71 5.65 -27.26 36.12
N ASP A 72 4.67 -27.44 35.23
CA ASP A 72 4.90 -27.75 33.82
C ASP A 72 5.48 -26.54 33.08
N LEU A 73 5.05 -25.33 33.45
CA LEU A 73 5.59 -24.08 32.91
C LEU A 73 7.06 -23.90 33.32
N GLN A 74 7.38 -24.11 34.59
CA GLN A 74 8.74 -23.98 35.11
C GLN A 74 9.69 -25.01 34.49
N GLU A 75 9.27 -26.27 34.32
CA GLU A 75 10.08 -27.31 33.68
C GLU A 75 10.39 -27.02 32.20
N VAL A 76 9.44 -26.45 31.46
CA VAL A 76 9.55 -26.30 30.00
C VAL A 76 10.13 -24.94 29.59
N PHE A 77 9.74 -23.88 30.29
CA PHE A 77 10.11 -22.50 29.96
C PHE A 77 11.16 -21.93 30.92
N GLY A 78 11.40 -22.55 32.08
CA GLY A 78 12.34 -22.05 33.10
C GLY A 78 11.84 -20.80 33.83
N THR A 79 10.59 -20.40 33.62
CA THR A 79 9.97 -19.22 34.22
C THR A 79 8.51 -19.50 34.58
N THR A 80 8.01 -18.82 35.60
CA THR A 80 6.59 -18.83 36.01
C THR A 80 5.84 -17.62 35.44
N ASP A 81 6.55 -16.66 34.84
CA ASP A 81 5.96 -15.43 34.32
C ASP A 81 5.13 -15.70 33.07
N GLN A 82 3.80 -15.71 33.21
CA GLN A 82 2.88 -16.06 32.14
C GLN A 82 2.99 -15.12 30.93
N GLU A 83 3.24 -13.82 31.13
CA GLU A 83 3.42 -12.84 30.05
C GLU A 83 4.61 -13.18 29.14
N LYS A 84 5.77 -13.50 29.74
CA LYS A 84 6.99 -13.87 29.00
C LYS A 84 6.77 -15.17 28.22
N ILE A 85 6.04 -16.11 28.82
CA ILE A 85 5.69 -17.37 28.17
C ILE A 85 4.75 -17.12 26.99
N CYS A 86 3.76 -16.24 27.13
CA CYS A 86 2.86 -15.86 26.05
C CYS A 86 3.61 -15.25 24.86
N ILE A 87 4.58 -14.35 25.09
CA ILE A 87 5.43 -13.79 24.03
C ILE A 87 6.18 -14.90 23.28
N LEU A 88 6.80 -15.83 24.02
CA LEU A 88 7.54 -16.95 23.43
C LEU A 88 6.63 -17.88 22.62
N ILE A 89 5.41 -18.12 23.10
CA ILE A 89 4.40 -18.92 22.37
C ILE A 89 3.89 -18.18 21.13
N LEU A 90 3.69 -16.86 21.17
CA LEU A 90 3.28 -16.08 20.00
C LEU A 90 4.33 -16.12 18.87
N GLU A 91 5.61 -16.00 19.25
CA GLU A 91 6.74 -15.99 18.33
C GLU A 91 7.04 -17.38 17.75
N LYS A 92 7.18 -18.41 18.60
CA LYS A 92 7.62 -19.76 18.19
C LYS A 92 6.47 -20.76 17.99
N GLY A 93 5.26 -20.40 18.39
CA GLY A 93 4.09 -21.26 18.28
C GLY A 93 3.60 -21.42 16.84
N GLU A 94 2.81 -22.45 16.63
CA GLU A 94 2.06 -22.67 15.39
C GLU A 94 0.70 -21.99 15.51
N PHE A 95 0.46 -21.04 14.62
CA PHE A 95 -0.84 -20.38 14.48
C PHE A 95 -1.61 -21.03 13.33
N GLN A 96 -2.79 -21.57 13.62
CA GLN A 96 -3.66 -22.11 12.59
C GLN A 96 -4.53 -20.98 12.03
N VAL A 97 -4.13 -20.47 10.86
CA VAL A 97 -4.93 -19.53 10.07
C VAL A 97 -6.25 -20.19 9.65
N SER A 98 -7.34 -19.43 9.69
CA SER A 98 -8.66 -19.89 9.24
C SER A 98 -8.66 -20.17 7.73
N ASP A 99 -9.47 -21.14 7.27
CA ASP A 99 -9.58 -21.44 5.83
C ASP A 99 -10.04 -20.22 5.01
N LYS A 100 -10.84 -19.32 5.61
CA LYS A 100 -11.27 -18.08 4.96
C LYS A 100 -10.12 -17.08 4.79
N GLU A 101 -9.30 -16.92 5.83
CA GLU A 101 -8.14 -16.03 5.84
C GLU A 101 -7.08 -16.55 4.87
N ARG A 102 -6.78 -17.85 4.89
CA ARG A 102 -5.86 -18.49 3.94
C ARG A 102 -6.29 -18.28 2.49
N LYS A 103 -7.59 -18.40 2.18
CA LYS A 103 -8.11 -18.13 0.83
C LYS A 103 -7.96 -16.66 0.44
N LEU A 104 -8.13 -15.74 1.38
CA LEU A 104 -7.98 -14.31 1.14
C LEU A 104 -6.52 -13.94 0.91
N GLU A 105 -5.59 -14.44 1.74
CA GLU A 105 -4.15 -14.30 1.54
C GLU A 105 -3.71 -14.85 0.18
N TYR A 106 -4.17 -16.05 -0.17
CA TYR A 106 -3.90 -16.65 -1.47
C TYR A 106 -4.45 -15.81 -2.62
N SER A 107 -5.69 -15.32 -2.51
CA SER A 107 -6.28 -14.47 -3.55
C SER A 107 -5.57 -13.13 -3.68
N ASN A 108 -5.08 -12.56 -2.59
CA ASN A 108 -4.32 -11.31 -2.61
C ASN A 108 -2.96 -11.54 -3.28
N LEU A 109 -2.24 -12.58 -2.88
CA LEU A 109 -0.93 -12.89 -3.45
C LEU A 109 -1.05 -13.23 -4.95
N PHE A 110 -2.12 -13.90 -5.35
CA PHE A 110 -2.43 -14.16 -6.76
C PHE A 110 -2.67 -12.86 -7.56
N LYS A 111 -3.41 -11.90 -6.98
CA LYS A 111 -3.61 -10.57 -7.57
C LYS A 111 -2.31 -9.77 -7.65
N ASP A 112 -1.48 -9.84 -6.63
CA ASP A 112 -0.18 -9.16 -6.59
C ASP A 112 0.74 -9.70 -7.69
N VAL A 113 0.79 -11.02 -7.86
CA VAL A 113 1.53 -11.66 -8.97
C VAL A 113 0.99 -11.20 -10.32
N ALA A 114 -0.33 -11.18 -10.50
CA ALA A 114 -0.95 -10.70 -11.74
C ALA A 114 -0.63 -9.22 -12.01
N SER A 115 -0.67 -8.36 -10.99
CA SER A 115 -0.32 -6.94 -11.11
C SER A 115 1.13 -6.75 -11.55
N ILE A 116 2.06 -7.50 -10.94
CA ILE A 116 3.48 -7.45 -11.31
C ILE A 116 3.70 -7.89 -12.77
N LEU A 117 2.90 -8.84 -13.25
CA LEU A 117 2.96 -9.29 -14.63
C LEU A 117 2.38 -8.24 -15.59
N VAL A 118 1.30 -7.54 -15.24
CA VAL A 118 0.74 -6.44 -16.05
C VAL A 118 1.79 -5.37 -16.31
N ASP A 119 2.52 -4.95 -15.28
CA ASP A 119 3.53 -3.89 -15.41
C ASP A 119 4.72 -4.29 -16.30
N LYS A 120 4.97 -5.59 -16.45
CA LYS A 120 6.19 -6.13 -17.07
C LYS A 120 5.95 -6.86 -18.37
N CYS A 121 4.71 -7.17 -18.73
CA CYS A 121 4.40 -8.04 -19.86
C CYS A 121 3.54 -7.32 -20.89
N ILE A 122 3.84 -7.58 -22.15
CA ILE A 122 3.12 -7.07 -23.30
C ILE A 122 2.72 -8.21 -24.22
N ASN A 123 1.70 -7.99 -25.03
CA ASN A 123 1.40 -8.85 -26.16
C ASN A 123 2.38 -8.53 -27.30
N PRO A 124 3.13 -9.50 -27.85
CA PRO A 124 4.09 -9.25 -28.92
C PRO A 124 3.44 -8.76 -30.22
N GLU A 125 2.21 -9.19 -30.52
CA GLU A 125 1.51 -8.82 -31.76
C GLU A 125 0.91 -7.41 -31.70
N THR A 126 0.35 -7.04 -30.54
CA THR A 126 -0.38 -5.77 -30.40
C THR A 126 0.41 -4.68 -29.69
N GLN A 127 1.55 -5.03 -29.07
CA GLN A 127 2.37 -4.15 -28.21
C GLN A 127 1.58 -3.46 -27.08
N ARG A 128 0.40 -4.00 -26.72
CA ARG A 128 -0.44 -3.48 -25.65
C ARG A 128 -0.23 -4.29 -24.36
N PRO A 129 -0.30 -3.64 -23.19
CA PRO A 129 -0.28 -4.33 -21.92
C PRO A 129 -1.56 -5.15 -21.73
N TYR A 130 -1.44 -6.28 -21.04
CA TYR A 130 -2.57 -7.09 -20.64
C TYR A 130 -3.32 -6.47 -19.46
N THR A 131 -4.62 -6.76 -19.35
CA THR A 131 -5.38 -6.37 -18.14
C THR A 131 -5.17 -7.39 -17.02
N ILE A 132 -5.31 -6.95 -15.77
CA ILE A 132 -5.17 -7.80 -14.58
C ILE A 132 -6.09 -9.03 -14.68
N THR A 133 -7.35 -8.84 -15.07
CA THR A 133 -8.33 -9.94 -15.17
C THR A 133 -7.96 -10.98 -16.22
N MET A 134 -7.32 -10.59 -17.33
CA MET A 134 -6.86 -11.54 -18.35
C MET A 134 -5.71 -12.40 -17.81
N LEU A 135 -4.73 -11.78 -17.16
CA LEU A 135 -3.61 -12.50 -16.56
C LEU A 135 -4.04 -13.38 -15.38
N GLU A 136 -5.01 -12.95 -14.57
CA GLU A 136 -5.59 -13.81 -13.53
C GLU A 136 -6.27 -15.06 -14.11
N ARG A 137 -6.96 -14.93 -15.25
CA ARG A 137 -7.55 -16.08 -15.96
C ARG A 137 -6.45 -16.98 -16.51
N ALA A 138 -5.45 -16.39 -17.18
CA ALA A 138 -4.33 -17.13 -17.74
C ALA A 138 -3.54 -17.92 -16.67
N LEU A 139 -3.28 -17.32 -15.51
CA LEU A 139 -2.62 -17.99 -14.38
C LEU A 139 -3.46 -19.15 -13.81
N ARG A 140 -4.80 -19.01 -13.79
CA ARG A 140 -5.71 -20.11 -13.40
C ARG A 140 -5.72 -21.25 -14.41
N ASP A 141 -5.70 -20.92 -15.71
CA ASP A 141 -5.69 -21.91 -16.79
C ASP A 141 -4.39 -22.73 -16.82
N VAL A 142 -3.27 -22.12 -16.44
CA VAL A 142 -1.96 -22.77 -16.29
C VAL A 142 -1.84 -23.51 -14.95
N HIS A 143 -2.88 -23.44 -14.09
CA HIS A 143 -2.89 -24.05 -12.76
C HIS A 143 -1.69 -23.62 -11.89
N PHE A 144 -1.31 -22.35 -11.97
CA PHE A 144 -0.25 -21.80 -11.15
C PHE A 144 -0.71 -21.69 -9.68
N ASN A 145 0.05 -22.33 -8.78
CA ASN A 145 -0.23 -22.33 -7.35
C ASN A 145 0.82 -21.48 -6.60
N PRO A 146 0.51 -20.21 -6.26
CA PRO A 146 1.43 -19.36 -5.52
C PRO A 146 1.73 -19.84 -4.10
N ASP A 147 2.99 -19.69 -3.69
CA ASP A 147 3.48 -20.03 -2.36
C ASP A 147 3.48 -18.79 -1.44
N PRO A 148 2.81 -18.81 -0.27
CA PRO A 148 2.75 -17.64 0.60
C PRO A 148 4.07 -17.27 1.28
N LYS A 149 5.06 -18.18 1.27
CA LYS A 149 6.39 -17.95 1.87
C LYS A 149 7.34 -17.22 0.93
N ARG A 150 7.07 -17.23 -0.37
CA ARG A 150 7.95 -16.65 -1.40
C ARG A 150 7.44 -15.27 -1.77
N SER A 151 8.34 -14.40 -2.23
CA SER A 151 7.92 -13.06 -2.69
C SER A 151 7.09 -13.16 -3.98
N ALA A 152 6.10 -12.28 -4.14
CA ALA A 152 5.28 -12.21 -5.35
C ALA A 152 6.13 -11.95 -6.62
N LYS A 153 7.23 -11.19 -6.50
CA LYS A 153 8.13 -10.90 -7.62
C LYS A 153 8.88 -12.14 -8.13
N GLN A 154 9.37 -12.99 -7.23
CA GLN A 154 10.01 -14.25 -7.61
C GLN A 154 9.01 -15.17 -8.29
N GLN A 155 7.80 -15.27 -7.72
CA GLN A 155 6.72 -16.09 -8.27
C GLN A 155 6.27 -15.62 -9.66
N ALA A 156 6.19 -14.31 -9.90
CA ALA A 156 5.89 -13.77 -11.22
C ALA A 156 6.94 -14.16 -12.28
N LEU A 157 8.22 -14.23 -11.91
CA LEU A 157 9.29 -14.66 -12.83
C LEU A 157 9.19 -16.16 -13.14
N GLU A 158 8.79 -17.00 -12.18
CA GLU A 158 8.55 -18.43 -12.38
C GLU A 158 7.28 -18.69 -13.20
N ALA A 159 6.26 -17.83 -13.08
CA ALA A 159 5.02 -17.95 -13.82
C ALA A 159 5.16 -17.57 -15.30
N LEU A 160 6.08 -16.67 -15.65
CA LEU A 160 6.20 -16.13 -17.01
C LEU A 160 6.51 -17.19 -18.08
N PRO A 161 7.49 -18.12 -17.90
CA PRO A 161 7.74 -19.19 -18.86
C PRO A 161 6.54 -20.13 -19.03
N LEU A 162 5.81 -20.42 -17.95
CA LEU A 162 4.62 -21.28 -17.97
C LEU A 162 3.49 -20.63 -18.76
N LEU A 163 3.31 -19.31 -18.59
CA LEU A 163 2.35 -18.52 -19.36
C LEU A 163 2.71 -18.45 -20.84
N ARG A 164 4.00 -18.32 -21.18
CA ARG A 164 4.50 -18.22 -22.57
C ARG A 164 4.22 -19.47 -23.41
N GLN A 165 4.06 -20.64 -22.78
CA GLN A 165 3.73 -21.89 -23.50
C GLN A 165 2.31 -21.88 -24.08
N ARG A 166 1.38 -21.17 -23.44
CA ARG A 166 -0.05 -21.22 -23.79
C ARG A 166 -0.59 -19.89 -24.33
N PHE A 167 0.03 -18.77 -23.96
CA PHE A 167 -0.36 -17.43 -24.35
C PHE A 167 0.82 -16.67 -24.94
N PRO A 168 0.61 -15.82 -25.96
CA PRO A 168 1.65 -14.96 -26.52
C PRO A 168 1.95 -13.81 -25.54
N ILE A 169 2.81 -14.08 -24.57
CA ILE A 169 3.22 -13.11 -23.54
C ILE A 169 4.74 -12.96 -23.61
N GLU A 170 5.19 -11.73 -23.84
CA GLU A 170 6.60 -11.35 -23.81
C GLU A 170 6.84 -10.30 -22.73
N ARG A 171 8.07 -10.26 -22.21
CA ARG A 171 8.46 -9.22 -21.27
C ARG A 171 8.64 -7.90 -22.04
N ALA A 172 8.16 -6.80 -21.46
CA ALA A 172 8.32 -5.46 -22.02
C ALA A 172 9.80 -5.13 -22.23
N ARG A 173 10.14 -4.70 -23.44
CA ARG A 173 11.46 -4.20 -23.81
C ARG A 173 11.62 -2.75 -23.31
N MET A 174 12.84 -2.38 -22.99
CA MET A 174 13.24 -1.04 -22.54
C MET A 174 13.74 -0.26 -23.74
N ARG A 175 13.30 0.98 -23.90
CA ARG A 175 13.83 1.91 -24.89
C ARG A 175 14.99 2.68 -24.28
N LEU A 176 16.18 2.40 -24.77
CA LEU A 176 17.43 3.00 -24.32
C LEU A 176 17.95 3.95 -25.40
N GLN A 177 18.50 5.07 -24.96
CA GLN A 177 19.27 5.97 -25.78
C GLN A 177 20.73 5.85 -25.34
N VAL A 178 21.58 5.40 -26.25
CA VAL A 178 23.01 5.34 -26.05
C VAL A 178 23.64 6.53 -26.76
N LEU A 179 24.31 7.37 -25.99
CA LEU A 179 25.17 8.44 -26.50
C LEU A 179 26.61 7.95 -26.51
N ALA A 180 27.21 7.94 -27.69
CA ALA A 180 28.58 7.49 -27.92
C ALA A 180 29.34 8.50 -28.82
N PRO A 181 30.67 8.63 -28.72
CA PRO A 181 31.46 9.32 -29.73
C PRO A 181 31.52 8.47 -31.02
N LEU A 182 31.68 9.11 -32.19
CA LEU A 182 31.75 8.42 -33.48
C LEU A 182 32.88 7.39 -33.60
N SER A 183 33.96 7.54 -32.86
CA SER A 183 35.06 6.57 -32.81
C SER A 183 34.61 5.16 -32.39
N ALA A 184 33.51 5.07 -31.64
CA ALA A 184 32.98 3.82 -31.10
C ALA A 184 31.73 3.29 -31.83
N GLU A 185 31.30 3.90 -32.95
CA GLU A 185 30.06 3.52 -33.66
C GLU A 185 30.03 2.03 -34.04
N ALA A 186 31.10 1.52 -34.65
CA ALA A 186 31.17 0.12 -35.10
C ALA A 186 31.10 -0.88 -33.93
N GLN A 187 31.74 -0.54 -32.80
CA GLN A 187 31.74 -1.39 -31.61
C GLN A 187 30.38 -1.39 -30.93
N VAL A 188 29.73 -0.22 -30.82
CA VAL A 188 28.38 -0.11 -30.25
C VAL A 188 27.36 -0.86 -31.10
N MET A 189 27.42 -0.74 -32.43
CA MET A 189 26.52 -1.49 -33.31
C MET A 189 26.76 -3.01 -33.23
N GLN A 190 28.02 -3.44 -33.14
CA GLN A 190 28.33 -4.87 -32.95
C GLN A 190 27.76 -5.39 -31.62
N MET A 191 27.99 -4.69 -30.51
CA MET A 191 27.44 -5.09 -29.19
C MET A 191 25.92 -5.15 -29.19
N LEU A 192 25.24 -4.16 -29.78
CA LEU A 192 23.78 -4.15 -29.88
C LEU A 192 23.26 -5.34 -30.70
N SER A 193 23.96 -5.73 -31.76
CA SER A 193 23.61 -6.92 -32.55
C SER A 193 23.85 -8.23 -31.80
N GLU A 194 24.92 -8.33 -31.02
CA GLU A 194 25.22 -9.51 -30.18
C GLU A 194 24.20 -9.72 -29.05
N LEU A 195 23.54 -8.65 -28.62
CA LEU A 195 22.55 -8.65 -27.54
C LEU A 195 21.10 -8.69 -28.02
N GLU A 196 20.88 -8.94 -29.33
CA GLU A 196 19.55 -8.97 -29.97
C GLU A 196 18.73 -7.68 -29.75
N ALA A 197 19.41 -6.53 -29.65
CA ALA A 197 18.75 -5.25 -29.49
C ALA A 197 18.19 -4.75 -30.83
N GLU A 198 16.91 -4.36 -30.85
CA GLU A 198 16.29 -3.80 -32.06
C GLU A 198 16.56 -2.30 -32.13
N ILE A 199 17.32 -1.87 -33.13
CA ILE A 199 17.71 -0.47 -33.31
C ILE A 199 16.57 0.26 -34.03
N GLN A 200 15.96 1.23 -33.35
CA GLN A 200 14.86 2.02 -33.92
C GLN A 200 15.36 3.25 -34.69
N ALA A 201 16.42 3.88 -34.22
CA ALA A 201 17.03 5.03 -34.86
C ALA A 201 18.50 5.15 -34.43
N ALA A 202 19.38 5.44 -35.39
CA ALA A 202 20.74 5.89 -35.14
C ALA A 202 20.85 7.27 -35.79
N ASP A 203 20.86 8.32 -34.98
CA ASP A 203 21.02 9.68 -35.44
C ASP A 203 22.47 10.15 -35.20
N ARG A 204 23.01 10.87 -36.18
CA ARG A 204 24.36 11.45 -36.14
C ARG A 204 24.16 12.94 -35.93
N GLY A 205 24.35 13.39 -34.69
CA GLY A 205 24.07 14.77 -34.30
C GLY A 205 25.08 15.33 -33.30
N PRO A 206 25.17 16.66 -33.17
CA PRO A 206 26.03 17.28 -32.17
C PRO A 206 25.51 16.96 -30.76
N ARG A 207 26.41 16.71 -29.79
CA ARG A 207 26.04 16.53 -28.38
C ARG A 207 25.22 17.73 -27.90
N CYS A 208 23.96 17.52 -27.51
CA CYS A 208 23.21 18.54 -26.79
C CYS A 208 23.67 18.57 -25.32
N GLY A 209 24.62 19.46 -25.03
CA GLY A 209 25.03 19.79 -23.66
C GLY A 209 26.54 19.93 -23.48
N GLY A 210 27.06 21.14 -23.67
CA GLY A 210 28.41 21.54 -23.25
C GLY A 210 29.45 21.67 -24.38
N ALA A 211 30.22 22.76 -24.31
CA ALA A 211 31.18 23.26 -25.28
C ALA A 211 32.21 22.22 -25.76
N GLU A 212 31.96 21.66 -26.94
CA GLU A 212 32.83 21.46 -28.10
C GLU A 212 32.05 20.56 -29.05
N ALA A 213 31.91 20.96 -30.31
CA ALA A 213 31.16 20.22 -31.33
C ALA A 213 31.92 18.94 -31.72
N ALA A 214 31.98 17.98 -30.80
CA ALA A 214 32.31 16.60 -31.10
C ALA A 214 31.07 15.95 -31.68
N ASP A 215 31.19 15.43 -32.90
CA ASP A 215 30.12 14.67 -33.51
C ASP A 215 29.77 13.47 -32.60
N GLY A 216 28.50 13.38 -32.20
CA GLY A 216 27.98 12.35 -31.32
C GLY A 216 27.09 11.38 -32.07
N LEU A 217 27.22 10.10 -31.75
CA LEU A 217 26.29 9.08 -32.17
C LEU A 217 25.21 8.92 -31.11
N CYS A 218 23.95 9.05 -31.51
CA CYS A 218 22.81 8.78 -30.68
C CYS A 218 22.06 7.56 -31.20
N VAL A 219 22.15 6.43 -30.50
CA VAL A 219 21.44 5.20 -30.87
C VAL A 219 20.28 4.96 -29.94
N THR A 220 19.06 4.94 -30.48
CA THR A 220 17.86 4.50 -29.76
C THR A 220 17.62 3.02 -30.05
N CYS A 221 17.67 2.18 -29.01
CA CYS A 221 17.51 0.73 -29.11
C CYS A 221 16.44 0.20 -28.14
N LEU A 222 15.76 -0.87 -28.54
CA LEU A 222 14.87 -1.66 -27.70
C LEU A 222 15.62 -2.90 -27.19
N VAL A 223 15.71 -3.05 -25.87
CA VAL A 223 16.47 -4.13 -25.23
C VAL A 223 15.66 -4.82 -24.15
N GLU A 224 15.83 -6.13 -23.99
CA GLU A 224 15.30 -6.82 -22.81
C GLU A 224 15.96 -6.33 -21.50
N PRO A 225 15.20 -6.20 -20.38
CA PRO A 225 15.73 -5.73 -19.11
C PRO A 225 16.91 -6.53 -18.54
N GLY A 226 17.06 -7.81 -18.92
CA GLY A 226 18.19 -8.64 -18.48
C GLY A 226 19.52 -8.26 -19.12
N GLY A 227 19.50 -7.67 -20.32
CA GLY A 227 20.67 -7.23 -21.07
C GLY A 227 21.20 -5.85 -20.66
N PHE A 228 20.37 -5.02 -20.01
CA PHE A 228 20.72 -3.63 -19.65
C PHE A 228 22.03 -3.52 -18.87
N ARG A 229 22.25 -4.38 -17.87
CA ARG A 229 23.47 -4.32 -17.04
C ARG A 229 24.73 -4.65 -17.83
N ARG A 230 24.64 -5.53 -18.83
CA ARG A 230 25.78 -5.88 -19.70
C ARG A 230 26.10 -4.71 -20.62
N ILE A 231 25.08 -4.12 -21.24
CA ILE A 231 25.20 -2.94 -22.10
C ILE A 231 25.81 -1.77 -21.32
N PHE A 232 25.30 -1.48 -20.14
CA PHE A 232 25.80 -0.39 -19.31
C PHE A 232 27.28 -0.56 -18.96
N ASN A 233 27.67 -1.75 -18.49
CA ASN A 233 29.06 -2.03 -18.13
C ASN A 233 30.00 -1.94 -19.34
N GLN A 234 29.60 -2.51 -20.48
CA GLN A 234 30.43 -2.48 -21.70
C GLN A 234 30.58 -1.06 -22.25
N ILE A 235 29.52 -0.26 -22.23
CA ILE A 235 29.59 1.15 -22.65
C ILE A 235 30.49 1.95 -21.70
N GLN A 236 30.39 1.72 -20.39
CA GLN A 236 31.24 2.41 -19.42
C GLN A 236 32.72 1.99 -19.55
N GLU A 237 33.01 0.72 -19.83
CA GLU A 237 34.37 0.21 -20.06
C GLU A 237 34.99 0.76 -21.34
N LEU A 238 34.21 0.87 -22.42
CA LEU A 238 34.69 1.33 -23.72
C LEU A 238 34.81 2.85 -23.84
N LEU A 239 33.89 3.61 -23.23
CA LEU A 239 33.79 5.06 -23.43
C LEU A 239 34.19 5.91 -22.22
N GLY A 240 34.37 5.31 -21.03
CA GLY A 240 34.63 6.05 -19.79
C GLY A 240 33.60 7.15 -19.56
N ASP A 241 34.05 8.38 -19.29
CA ASP A 241 33.21 9.57 -19.08
C ASP A 241 32.51 10.09 -20.37
N GLY A 242 32.85 9.55 -21.54
CA GLY A 242 32.32 10.00 -22.83
C GLY A 242 31.03 9.31 -23.28
N GLY A 243 30.59 8.27 -22.56
CA GLY A 243 29.43 7.45 -22.92
C GLY A 243 28.29 7.58 -21.91
N ALA A 244 27.14 8.09 -22.35
CA ALA A 244 25.96 8.20 -21.49
C ALA A 244 24.84 7.29 -22.01
N VAL A 245 24.33 6.42 -21.15
CA VAL A 245 23.13 5.63 -21.43
C VAL A 245 21.95 6.27 -20.72
N GLN A 246 21.02 6.82 -21.49
CA GLN A 246 19.78 7.38 -20.97
C GLN A 246 18.63 6.40 -21.19
N LEU A 247 17.83 6.18 -20.15
CA LEU A 247 16.58 5.43 -20.27
C LEU A 247 15.47 6.40 -20.74
N LEU A 248 14.98 6.23 -21.95
CA LEU A 248 13.89 7.05 -22.49
C LEU A 248 12.55 6.63 -21.89
N SER A 249 12.21 5.34 -22.01
CA SER A 249 10.97 4.79 -21.46
C SER A 249 11.05 3.27 -21.30
N THR A 250 10.36 2.75 -20.29
CA THR A 250 9.93 1.35 -20.30
C THR A 250 8.70 1.29 -21.20
N VAL A 251 8.73 0.48 -22.26
CA VAL A 251 7.60 0.38 -23.18
C VAL A 251 6.48 -0.42 -22.49
N SER A 252 5.75 0.25 -21.59
CA SER A 252 4.44 -0.17 -21.08
C SER A 252 3.32 0.77 -21.56
N ALA A 253 3.66 1.85 -22.24
CA ALA A 253 2.70 2.75 -22.88
C ALA A 253 3.12 2.99 -24.34
N PRO A 254 2.21 2.85 -25.32
CA PRO A 254 2.44 3.42 -26.63
C PRO A 254 2.50 4.94 -26.46
N ASP A 255 3.54 5.57 -27.03
CA ASP A 255 3.61 7.02 -27.20
C ASP A 255 2.26 7.51 -27.75
N ARG A 256 1.50 8.25 -26.95
CA ARG A 256 0.33 8.99 -27.42
C ARG A 256 0.83 10.07 -28.36
N LYS A 257 1.01 9.72 -29.64
CA LYS A 257 1.17 10.71 -30.71
C LYS A 257 -0.16 11.46 -30.85
N GLY A 258 -0.17 12.72 -30.40
CA GLY A 258 -1.23 13.67 -30.69
C GLY A 258 -1.73 14.45 -29.49
N GLU A 259 -0.90 15.33 -28.92
CA GLU A 259 -1.40 16.60 -28.37
C GLU A 259 -0.29 17.66 -28.42
N ALA A 260 -0.71 18.88 -28.76
CA ALA A 260 0.12 19.95 -29.26
C ALA A 260 1.13 20.49 -28.23
N ALA A 261 2.26 20.93 -28.78
CA ALA A 261 3.30 21.67 -28.10
C ALA A 261 2.75 22.91 -27.37
N ILE A 262 3.19 23.09 -26.12
CA ILE A 262 3.23 24.39 -25.45
C ILE A 262 4.71 24.79 -25.40
N PRO A 263 5.10 25.98 -25.89
CA PRO A 263 6.51 26.35 -25.98
C PRO A 263 7.09 26.67 -24.61
N SER A 264 8.29 26.16 -24.37
CA SER A 264 9.17 26.46 -23.23
C SER A 264 9.97 27.72 -23.48
N GLU A 265 9.83 28.74 -22.62
CA GLU A 265 10.79 29.83 -22.50
C GLU A 265 11.71 29.61 -21.29
N GLY A 266 13.02 29.62 -21.58
CA GLY A 266 14.14 30.10 -20.76
C GLY A 266 14.27 29.68 -19.30
N LEU A 267 15.28 28.86 -18.98
CA LEU A 267 16.37 29.30 -18.09
C LEU A 267 17.59 28.37 -18.16
N GLU A 268 18.75 28.98 -17.97
CA GLU A 268 20.09 28.57 -18.32
C GLU A 268 20.72 27.48 -17.42
N SER A 269 21.81 26.93 -17.97
CA SER A 269 22.78 25.97 -17.41
C SER A 269 23.36 26.30 -16.02
N GLY A 270 23.63 25.24 -15.22
CA GLY A 270 24.57 25.30 -14.09
C GLY A 270 24.53 24.08 -13.16
N ALA A 271 25.68 23.40 -13.02
CA ALA A 271 26.00 22.15 -12.31
C ALA A 271 25.28 21.78 -10.98
N PRO A 272 25.16 20.47 -10.66
CA PRO A 272 24.68 19.93 -9.38
C PRO A 272 25.82 19.44 -8.45
N VAL A 273 25.44 19.03 -7.23
CA VAL A 273 26.20 18.20 -6.28
C VAL A 273 27.18 18.93 -5.35
N GLU A 274 26.65 19.52 -4.26
CA GLU A 274 27.39 19.66 -2.97
C GLU A 274 26.45 20.00 -1.79
N ARG A 275 25.29 20.61 -2.06
CA ARG A 275 24.34 21.06 -1.01
C ARG A 275 23.44 20.00 -0.38
N ALA A 276 23.45 18.76 -0.87
CA ALA A 276 22.65 17.67 -0.29
C ALA A 276 23.34 16.95 0.88
N ALA A 277 24.66 17.09 1.02
CA ALA A 277 25.43 16.46 2.09
C ALA A 277 25.40 17.28 3.40
N GLU A 278 25.40 18.63 3.33
CA GLU A 278 25.41 19.49 4.52
C GLU A 278 24.05 19.58 5.26
N GLN A 279 22.93 19.20 4.63
CA GLN A 279 21.62 19.19 5.29
C GLN A 279 21.36 17.91 6.09
N LEU A 280 22.09 16.83 5.82
CA LEU A 280 21.96 15.56 6.53
C LEU A 280 22.85 15.47 7.79
N GLU A 281 23.96 16.21 7.85
CA GLU A 281 24.82 16.25 9.04
C GLU A 281 24.31 17.19 10.15
N ARG A 282 23.51 18.22 9.81
CA ARG A 282 22.88 19.12 10.81
C ARG A 282 21.69 18.51 11.55
N MET A 283 21.16 17.38 11.08
CA MET A 283 20.04 16.67 11.72
C MET A 283 20.49 15.57 12.71
N GLN A 284 21.81 15.32 12.84
CA GLN A 284 22.35 14.28 13.73
C GLN A 284 23.09 14.82 14.96
N THR A 285 23.22 16.14 15.13
CA THR A 285 23.82 16.78 16.32
C THR A 285 22.79 17.60 17.08
N ALA A 286 21.71 16.98 17.55
CA ALA A 286 20.79 17.61 18.50
C ALA A 286 20.05 16.56 19.35
N ASP A 287 20.79 15.65 19.99
CA ASP A 287 20.34 15.05 21.25
C ASP A 287 21.53 14.51 22.07
N SER A 288 21.96 15.29 23.06
CA SER A 288 22.69 14.79 24.24
C SER A 288 22.81 15.90 25.28
N GLY A 289 22.24 15.72 26.48
CA GLY A 289 22.57 16.58 27.63
C GLY A 289 21.49 16.65 28.69
N ALA A 290 21.66 15.88 29.77
CA ALA A 290 20.68 15.66 30.82
C ALA A 290 20.76 16.66 32.01
N ALA A 291 19.59 16.85 32.63
CA ALA A 291 19.31 16.82 34.07
C ALA A 291 19.56 18.02 35.04
N VAL A 292 18.58 18.09 35.96
CA VAL A 292 18.56 18.54 37.37
C VAL A 292 17.99 19.92 37.71
N GLY A 293 16.91 19.92 38.52
CA GLY A 293 16.55 21.02 39.42
C GLY A 293 15.05 21.19 39.72
N ARG A 294 14.54 20.58 40.81
CA ARG A 294 13.29 21.00 41.50
C ARG A 294 13.63 22.22 42.39
N PRO A 295 12.69 23.17 42.69
CA PRO A 295 11.61 22.88 43.63
C PRO A 295 10.25 23.63 43.45
N ALA A 296 9.29 23.12 44.22
CA ALA A 296 7.98 23.57 44.70
C ALA A 296 7.41 24.98 44.37
N GLY A 297 6.10 25.02 44.10
CA GLY A 297 5.26 26.20 44.33
C GLY A 297 3.93 26.23 43.56
N ALA A 298 2.83 26.01 44.28
CA ALA A 298 1.49 26.58 44.06
C ALA A 298 0.56 26.09 42.91
N ALA A 299 -0.61 25.63 43.38
CA ALA A 299 -1.98 25.91 42.94
C ALA A 299 -2.51 25.39 41.58
N VAL A 300 -3.65 24.69 41.70
CA VAL A 300 -4.58 24.24 40.65
C VAL A 300 -5.15 25.44 39.86
N PRO A 301 -5.37 25.31 38.54
CA PRO A 301 -6.72 25.60 38.04
C PRO A 301 -7.23 24.66 36.92
N SER A 302 -8.49 24.24 37.11
CA SER A 302 -9.61 24.23 36.14
C SER A 302 -9.30 24.23 34.64
N ARG A 303 -9.68 23.14 33.97
CA ARG A 303 -9.64 22.93 32.52
C ARG A 303 -10.68 23.80 31.80
N GLN A 304 -10.26 24.93 31.24
CA GLN A 304 -10.98 25.67 30.21
C GLN A 304 -10.75 25.06 28.82
N GLN A 305 -11.79 25.05 27.99
CA GLN A 305 -11.75 24.70 26.57
C GLN A 305 -10.90 25.73 25.79
N PRO A 306 -10.11 25.32 24.78
CA PRO A 306 -9.63 26.25 23.78
C PRO A 306 -10.63 26.34 22.62
N THR A 307 -11.18 27.53 22.46
CA THR A 307 -11.78 28.05 21.23
C THR A 307 -10.69 28.20 20.16
N GLY A 308 -10.92 27.60 18.99
CA GLY A 308 -10.07 27.75 17.81
C GLY A 308 -10.95 27.74 16.55
N ALA A 309 -11.26 28.93 16.05
CA ALA A 309 -12.06 29.13 14.85
C ALA A 309 -11.25 28.73 13.61
N HIS A 310 -11.51 27.54 13.06
CA HIS A 310 -11.07 27.20 11.71
C HIS A 310 -12.01 27.89 10.71
N GLN A 311 -11.47 28.79 9.88
CA GLN A 311 -12.21 29.39 8.77
C GLN A 311 -12.58 28.30 7.76
N HIS A 312 -13.87 27.94 7.73
CA HIS A 312 -14.46 27.09 6.70
C HIS A 312 -14.89 27.99 5.54
N GLU A 313 -14.39 27.73 4.33
CA GLU A 313 -14.86 28.39 3.13
C GLU A 313 -16.25 27.84 2.78
N VAL A 314 -17.27 28.68 2.88
CA VAL A 314 -18.66 28.32 2.58
C VAL A 314 -18.84 28.38 1.07
N VAL A 315 -19.02 27.21 0.45
CA VAL A 315 -19.19 27.07 -1.01
C VAL A 315 -20.64 27.36 -1.41
N TYR A 316 -21.59 27.02 -0.54
CA TYR A 316 -23.00 27.35 -0.72
C TYR A 316 -23.60 27.80 0.62
N PRO A 317 -24.06 29.05 0.73
CA PRO A 317 -24.67 29.56 1.95
C PRO A 317 -26.00 28.85 2.20
N ARG A 318 -26.47 28.85 3.46
CA ARG A 318 -27.70 28.17 3.87
C ARG A 318 -28.87 28.52 2.95
N GLY A 319 -29.34 27.54 2.19
CA GLY A 319 -30.42 27.69 1.23
C GLY A 319 -31.28 26.43 1.11
N PRO A 320 -32.39 26.50 0.35
CA PRO A 320 -33.22 25.34 0.09
C PRO A 320 -32.46 24.31 -0.75
N ILE A 321 -32.81 23.04 -0.58
CA ILE A 321 -32.15 21.93 -1.26
C ILE A 321 -32.31 22.00 -2.79
N SER A 322 -33.36 22.66 -3.28
CA SER A 322 -33.62 22.89 -4.72
C SER A 322 -32.53 23.73 -5.39
N ASP A 323 -31.91 24.65 -4.66
CA ASP A 323 -31.09 25.73 -5.23
C ASP A 323 -29.58 25.39 -5.17
N VAL A 324 -29.24 24.13 -4.89
CA VAL A 324 -27.86 23.65 -4.89
C VAL A 324 -27.31 23.66 -6.33
N PRO A 325 -26.11 24.22 -6.59
CA PRO A 325 -25.50 24.29 -7.92
C PRO A 325 -25.41 22.94 -8.63
N ASP A 326 -25.57 22.94 -9.97
CA ASP A 326 -25.60 21.72 -10.80
C ASP A 326 -24.30 20.90 -10.75
N GLU A 327 -23.17 21.51 -10.39
CA GLU A 327 -21.91 20.81 -10.10
C GLU A 327 -22.05 19.72 -9.01
N TYR A 328 -23.06 19.83 -8.14
CA TYR A 328 -23.36 18.89 -7.07
C TYR A 328 -24.71 18.18 -7.24
N ALA A 329 -25.22 18.06 -8.48
CA ALA A 329 -26.53 17.47 -8.78
C ALA A 329 -26.75 16.07 -8.15
N ALA A 330 -25.74 15.21 -8.14
CA ALA A 330 -25.83 13.88 -7.52
C ALA A 330 -26.06 13.91 -6.00
N ARG A 331 -25.64 15.00 -5.33
CA ARG A 331 -25.92 15.24 -3.90
C ARG A 331 -27.31 15.83 -3.72
N ARG A 332 -27.74 16.74 -4.60
CA ARG A 332 -29.08 17.33 -4.63
C ARG A 332 -30.18 16.26 -4.71
N GLU A 333 -30.03 15.28 -5.60
CA GLU A 333 -31.00 14.17 -5.72
C GLU A 333 -31.18 13.39 -4.41
N ARG A 334 -30.09 13.16 -3.68
CA ARG A 334 -30.16 12.49 -2.36
C ARG A 334 -30.81 13.38 -1.30
N PHE A 335 -30.57 14.68 -1.35
CA PHE A 335 -31.12 15.62 -0.37
C PHE A 335 -32.61 15.88 -0.60
N LEU A 336 -33.09 15.80 -1.84
CA LEU A 336 -34.51 15.88 -2.18
C LEU A 336 -35.34 14.79 -1.46
N GLU A 337 -34.74 13.65 -1.11
CA GLU A 337 -35.40 12.65 -0.26
C GLU A 337 -35.80 13.23 1.11
N LEU A 338 -35.00 14.12 1.70
CA LEU A 338 -35.33 14.76 2.99
C LEU A 338 -36.52 15.71 2.85
N ASP A 339 -36.56 16.50 1.79
CA ASP A 339 -37.65 17.45 1.54
C ASP A 339 -38.97 16.73 1.20
N SER A 340 -38.89 15.54 0.58
CA SER A 340 -40.05 14.66 0.38
C SER A 340 -40.60 14.06 1.67
N LEU A 341 -39.77 13.92 2.71
CA LEU A 341 -40.18 13.38 4.01
C LEU A 341 -40.78 14.46 4.89
N GLN A 342 -40.20 15.67 4.86
CA GLN A 342 -40.64 16.82 5.62
C GLN A 342 -40.22 18.08 4.87
N VAL A 343 -41.15 18.98 4.57
CA VAL A 343 -40.84 20.19 3.80
C VAL A 343 -40.11 21.21 4.69
N GLY A 344 -39.07 21.85 4.16
CA GLY A 344 -38.42 22.99 4.82
C GLY A 344 -37.01 22.72 5.35
N TRP A 345 -36.33 21.69 4.84
CA TRP A 345 -34.92 21.46 5.14
C TRP A 345 -34.02 22.44 4.38
N THR A 346 -33.02 22.97 5.07
CA THR A 346 -32.00 23.84 4.46
C THR A 346 -30.62 23.18 4.55
N VAL A 347 -29.80 23.38 3.52
CA VAL A 347 -28.47 22.77 3.41
C VAL A 347 -27.40 23.85 3.28
N GLU A 348 -26.25 23.60 3.89
CA GLU A 348 -25.07 24.44 3.75
C GLU A 348 -23.87 23.55 3.35
N LEU A 349 -23.16 23.95 2.28
CA LEU A 349 -21.99 23.21 1.81
C LEU A 349 -20.71 23.97 2.21
N ARG A 350 -19.84 23.29 2.94
CA ARG A 350 -18.59 23.84 3.45
C ARG A 350 -17.41 23.06 2.89
N ARG A 351 -16.38 23.75 2.40
CA ARG A 351 -15.11 23.12 2.04
C ARG A 351 -14.26 22.93 3.29
N ARG A 352 -13.73 21.73 3.50
CA ARG A 352 -12.87 21.42 4.65
C ARG A 352 -11.40 21.45 4.26
N GLY A 353 -10.72 22.55 4.61
CA GLY A 353 -9.27 22.69 4.51
C GLY A 353 -8.70 22.49 3.09
N SER A 354 -7.37 22.43 3.00
CA SER A 354 -6.61 22.38 1.74
C SER A 354 -6.84 21.09 0.91
N GLY A 355 -7.61 20.12 1.42
CA GLY A 355 -7.86 18.82 0.78
C GLY A 355 -9.09 18.75 -0.14
N GLY A 356 -9.74 19.88 -0.46
CA GLY A 356 -10.80 19.96 -1.48
C GLY A 356 -12.12 19.22 -1.17
N SER A 357 -12.22 18.50 -0.06
CA SER A 357 -13.44 17.76 0.30
C SER A 357 -14.54 18.69 0.80
N ILE A 358 -15.75 18.55 0.22
CA ILE A 358 -16.92 19.35 0.54
C ILE A 358 -17.83 18.56 1.47
N GLU A 359 -18.04 19.09 2.68
CA GLU A 359 -18.97 18.57 3.69
C GLU A 359 -20.33 19.26 3.56
N ALA A 360 -21.42 18.50 3.76
CA ALA A 360 -22.79 19.00 3.73
C ALA A 360 -23.39 18.98 5.14
N CYS A 361 -23.86 20.14 5.58
CA CYS A 361 -24.52 20.35 6.86
C CYS A 361 -26.02 20.56 6.62
N PHE A 362 -26.86 19.93 7.43
CA PHE A 362 -28.31 19.98 7.29
C PHE A 362 -28.96 20.70 8.46
N TYR A 363 -30.01 21.45 8.17
CA TYR A 363 -30.80 22.16 9.15
C TYR A 363 -32.28 21.84 8.93
N ASP A 364 -32.95 21.43 10.01
CA ASP A 364 -34.40 21.19 10.00
C ASP A 364 -35.17 22.53 9.92
N SER A 365 -36.50 22.47 9.75
CA SER A 365 -37.41 23.61 9.71
C SER A 365 -37.34 24.50 10.97
N GLU A 366 -36.95 23.91 12.10
CA GLU A 366 -36.73 24.61 13.38
C GLU A 366 -35.31 25.22 13.51
N GLY A 367 -34.42 24.97 12.54
CA GLY A 367 -33.04 25.46 12.55
C GLY A 367 -32.04 24.59 13.34
N THR A 368 -32.44 23.39 13.77
CA THR A 368 -31.55 22.44 14.45
C THR A 368 -30.50 21.89 13.50
N PHE A 369 -29.22 21.92 13.92
CA PHE A 369 -28.07 21.51 13.11
C PHE A 369 -27.80 20.00 13.15
N TYR A 370 -27.58 19.41 11.98
CA TYR A 370 -27.19 18.02 11.80
C TYR A 370 -25.94 17.91 10.92
N LYS A 371 -24.92 17.23 11.45
CA LYS A 371 -23.61 17.07 10.80
C LYS A 371 -23.60 16.04 9.67
N THR A 372 -24.54 15.09 9.65
CA THR A 372 -24.60 14.02 8.65
C THR A 372 -26.00 13.84 8.08
N PHE A 373 -26.08 13.41 6.81
CA PHE A 373 -27.34 13.10 6.14
C PHE A 373 -28.12 11.96 6.81
N ALA A 374 -27.41 10.95 7.33
CA ALA A 374 -28.03 9.80 7.98
C ALA A 374 -28.77 10.20 9.27
N ASP A 375 -28.22 11.14 10.03
CA ASP A 375 -28.86 11.64 11.24
C ASP A 375 -30.08 12.52 10.91
N ALA A 376 -29.96 13.39 9.91
CA ALA A 376 -31.08 14.20 9.40
C ALA A 376 -32.25 13.31 8.93
N ARG A 377 -31.96 12.26 8.14
CA ARG A 377 -32.97 11.32 7.64
C ARG A 377 -33.66 10.54 8.76
N ARG A 378 -32.92 10.14 9.80
CA ARG A 378 -33.48 9.43 10.96
C ARG A 378 -34.49 10.31 11.71
N VAL A 379 -34.20 11.60 11.83
CA VAL A 379 -35.11 12.57 12.48
C VAL A 379 -36.35 12.83 11.62
N ALA A 380 -36.18 13.06 10.32
CA ALA A 380 -37.30 13.27 9.40
C ALA A 380 -38.26 12.07 9.38
N LEU A 381 -37.73 10.83 9.38
CA LEU A 381 -38.55 9.61 9.48
C LEU A 381 -39.30 9.51 10.81
N LYS A 382 -38.66 9.88 11.92
CA LYS A 382 -39.28 9.82 13.26
C LYS A 382 -40.44 10.81 13.39
N ARG A 383 -40.29 12.02 12.83
CA ARG A 383 -41.33 13.07 12.80
C ARG A 383 -42.50 12.75 11.88
N ARG A 384 -42.30 11.90 10.85
CA ARG A 384 -43.39 11.39 10.00
C ARG A 384 -44.22 10.27 10.66
N SER A 385 -43.61 9.52 11.57
CA SER A 385 -44.23 8.37 12.24
C SER A 385 -44.95 8.67 13.55
N GLY A 386 -44.77 9.87 14.10
CA GLY A 386 -45.50 10.38 15.26
C GLY A 386 -46.41 11.51 14.82
#